data_AF-A0A1Z1M094-F1
#
_entry.id   AF-A0A1Z1M094-F1
#
_cell.length_a   1.000
_cell.length_b   1.000
_cell.length_c   1.000
_cell.angle_alpha   90.00
_cell.angle_beta   90.00
_cell.angle_gamma   90.00
#
_symmetry.space_group_name_H-M   'P 1'
#
loop_
_entity.id
_entity.type
_entity.pdbx_description
1 polymer ?
#
loop_
_entity_poly.entity_id
_entity_poly.type
_entity_poly.pdbx_seq_one_letter_code
_entity_poly.pdbx_strand_id
1 'polypeptide(L)' 'MKKNLHSLKNLTLEDIQNKVLELKKELIILNIKKVTNQNIKFHLIKKNKHQISQLLALKHNYHKHKQI' A
#
# COMPACT_ATOMS: atom_id res chain seq x y z
N MET A 1 -0.32 -7.19 16.60
CA MET A 1 -0.42 -8.22 15.53
C MET A 1 0.71 -8.04 14.53
N LYS A 2 1.77 -8.86 14.60
CA LYS A 2 2.82 -8.93 13.58
C LYS A 2 2.21 -9.59 12.33
N LYS A 3 1.91 -8.81 11.28
CA LYS A 3 1.48 -9.40 10.00
C LYS A 3 2.72 -9.87 9.23
N ASN A 4 2.66 -11.14 8.82
CA ASN A 4 3.63 -11.93 8.09
C ASN A 4 4.49 -11.15 7.10
N LEU A 5 5.77 -10.97 7.45
CA LEU A 5 6.82 -10.59 6.50
C LEU A 5 7.07 -11.73 5.47
N HIS A 6 6.72 -12.96 5.83
CA HIS A 6 6.94 -14.16 5.01
C HIS A 6 6.06 -14.23 3.75
N SER A 7 4.86 -13.65 3.74
CA SER A 7 4.00 -13.63 2.55
C SER A 7 4.43 -12.60 1.49
N LEU A 8 5.46 -11.79 1.79
CA LEU A 8 5.97 -10.74 0.90
C LEU A 8 7.23 -11.16 0.14
N LYS A 9 7.82 -12.32 0.47
CA LYS A 9 9.03 -12.84 -0.20
C LYS A 9 8.81 -13.24 -1.66
N ASN A 10 7.56 -13.47 -2.07
CA ASN A 10 7.22 -13.94 -3.42
C ASN A 10 6.51 -12.88 -4.27
N LEU A 11 6.38 -11.64 -3.78
CA LEU A 11 5.79 -10.57 -4.58
C LEU A 11 6.80 -10.10 -5.62
N THR A 12 6.42 -10.21 -6.89
CA THR A 12 7.19 -9.60 -7.97
C THR A 12 7.12 -8.07 -7.88
N LEU A 13 8.05 -7.37 -8.54
CA LEU A 13 7.99 -5.91 -8.65
C LEU A 13 6.66 -5.44 -9.27
N GLU A 14 6.09 -6.24 -10.17
CA GLU A 14 4.80 -5.99 -10.80
C GLU A 14 3.66 -6.11 -9.80
N ASP A 15 3.65 -7.16 -8.96
CA ASP A 15 2.63 -7.31 -7.91
C ASP A 15 2.66 -6.15 -6.91
N ILE A 16 3.86 -5.69 -6.54
CA ILE A 16 4.02 -4.52 -5.66
C ILE A 16 3.41 -3.28 -6.31
N GLN A 17 3.65 -3.07 -7.61
CA GLN A 17 3.10 -1.92 -8.33
C GLN A 17 1.58 -2.00 -8.47
N ASN A 18 1.05 -3.17 -8.82
CA ASN A 18 -0.39 -3.42 -8.91
C ASN A 18 -1.07 -3.16 -7.57
N LYS A 19 -0.48 -3.64 -6.47
CA LYS A 19 -1.01 -3.39 -5.12
C LYS A 19 -0.96 -1.93 -4.71
N VAL A 20 0.11 -1.20 -5.06
CA VAL A 20 0.19 0.24 -4.84
C VAL A 20 -0.90 0.98 -5.62
N LEU A 21 -1.16 0.58 -6.87
CA LEU A 21 -2.21 1.18 -7.70
C LEU A 21 -3.60 0.96 -7.11
N GLU A 22 -3.91 -0.25 -6.67
CA GLU A 22 -5.17 -0.58 -5.98
C GLU A 22 -5.36 0.29 -4.73
N LEU A 23 -4.36 0.34 -3.85
CA LEU A 23 -4.44 1.11 -2.61
C LEU A 23 -4.61 2.62 -2.87
N LYS A 24 -4.00 3.15 -3.94
CA LYS A 24 -4.21 4.54 -4.36
C LYS A 24 -5.64 4.79 -4.84
N LYS A 25 -6.21 3.88 -5.63
CA LYS A 25 -7.62 3.95 -6.06
C LYS A 25 -8.57 3.94 -4.85
N GLU A 26 -8.33 3.03 -3.90
CA GLU A 26 -9.10 2.99 -2.65
C GLU A 26 -8.98 4.29 -1.85
N LEU A 27 -7.78 4.88 -1.78
CA LEU A 27 -7.55 6.14 -1.07
C LEU A 27 -8.33 7.29 -1.70
N ILE A 28 -8.41 7.34 -3.03
CA ILE A 28 -9.22 8.33 -3.77
C ILE A 28 -10.69 8.18 -3.40
N ILE A 29 -11.23 6.96 -3.44
CA ILE A 29 -12.62 6.69 -3.07
C ILE A 29 -12.89 7.11 -1.62
N LEU A 30 -11.99 6.78 -0.68
CA LEU A 30 -12.12 7.19 0.72
C LEU A 30 -12.07 8.71 0.90
N ASN A 31 -11.26 9.42 0.12
CA ASN A 31 -11.20 10.89 0.14
C ASN A 31 -12.46 11.52 -0.43
N ILE A 32 -13.01 10.98 -1.53
CA ILE A 32 -14.30 11.44 -2.08
C ILE A 32 -15.38 11.29 -1.02
N LYS A 33 -15.48 10.10 -0.40
CA LYS A 33 -16.45 9.83 0.67
C LYS A 33 -16.25 10.74 1.89
N LYS A 34 -15.01 11.09 2.23
CA LYS A 34 -14.69 12.05 3.29
C LYS A 34 -15.25 13.44 2.97
N VAL A 35 -15.00 13.92 1.75
CA VAL A 35 -15.44 15.26 1.32
C VAL A 35 -16.96 15.33 1.19
N THR A 36 -17.61 14.25 0.76
CA THR A 36 -19.07 14.15 0.68
C THR A 36 -19.74 13.85 2.02
N ASN A 37 -19.01 13.92 3.15
CA ASN A 37 -19.50 13.62 4.50
C ASN A 37 -20.22 12.26 4.64
N GLN A 38 -19.87 11.29 3.80
CA GLN A 38 -20.37 9.92 3.95
C GLN A 38 -19.70 9.26 5.15
N ASN A 39 -20.40 8.30 5.77
CA ASN A 39 -19.84 7.55 6.89
C ASN A 39 -18.61 6.75 6.43
N ILE A 40 -17.43 7.13 6.94
CA ILE A 40 -16.16 6.49 6.60
C ILE A 40 -15.37 6.11 7.84
N LYS A 41 -14.64 5.01 7.71
CA LYS A 41 -13.68 4.56 8.70
C LYS A 41 -12.34 5.26 8.49
N PHE A 42 -12.07 6.34 9.24
CA PHE A 42 -10.82 7.11 9.15
C PHE A 42 -9.54 6.27 9.29
N HIS A 43 -9.59 5.19 10.08
CA HIS A 43 -8.45 4.28 10.24
C HIS A 43 -8.07 3.57 8.93
N LEU A 44 -9.00 3.42 7.97
CA LEU A 44 -8.68 2.86 6.65
C LEU A 44 -7.78 3.78 5.84
N ILE A 45 -7.97 5.10 5.93
CA ILE A 45 -7.09 6.06 5.28
C ILE A 45 -5.67 5.95 5.85
N LYS A 46 -5.54 5.93 7.19
CA LYS A 46 -4.22 5.78 7.86
C LYS A 46 -3.56 4.45 7.49
N LYS A 47 -4.32 3.36 7.51
CA LYS A 47 -3.84 2.01 7.16
C LYS A 47 -3.38 1.94 5.71
N ASN A 48 -4.17 2.44 4.76
CA ASN A 48 -3.84 2.39 3.34
C ASN A 48 -2.59 3.22 3.03
N LYS A 49 -2.45 4.42 3.61
CA LYS A 49 -1.21 5.22 3.51
C LYS A 49 0.00 4.45 4.02
N HIS A 50 -0.13 3.84 5.21
CA HIS A 50 0.96 3.06 5.79
C HIS A 50 1.35 1.86 4.92
N GLN A 51 0.38 1.13 4.37
CA GLN A 51 0.62 0.01 3.46
C GLN A 51 1.31 0.45 2.17
N ILE A 52 0.92 1.59 1.58
CA ILE A 52 1.62 2.16 0.42
C ILE A 52 3.08 2.46 0.76
N SER A 53 3.36 3.09 1.91
CA SER A 53 4.73 3.37 2.35
C SER A 53 5.56 2.10 2.52
N GLN A 54 4.99 1.04 3.11
CA GLN A 54 5.68 -0.26 3.24
C GLN A 54 6.00 -0.87 1.88
N LEU A 55 5.05 -0.86 0.93
CA LEU A 55 5.25 -1.40 -0.41
C LEU A 55 6.31 -0.63 -1.21
N LEU A 56 6.33 0.70 -1.10
CA LEU A 56 7.36 1.53 -1.73
C LEU A 56 8.75 1.29 -1.12
N ALA A 57 8.83 1.13 0.20
CA ALA A 57 10.09 0.76 0.86
C ALA A 57 10.59 -0.62 0.39
N LEU A 58 9.70 -1.60 0.25
CA LEU A 58 10.05 -2.91 -0.31
C LEU A 58 10.57 -2.78 -1.75
N LYS A 59 9.86 -2.03 -2.61
CA LYS A 59 10.31 -1.75 -3.99
C LYS A 59 11.72 -1.16 -4.01
N HIS A 60 11.98 -0.17 -3.17
CA HIS A 60 13.29 0.47 -3.08
C HIS A 60 14.39 -0.52 -2.67
N ASN A 61 14.15 -1.35 -1.66
CA ASN A 61 15.09 -2.39 -1.24
C ASN A 61 15.35 -3.42 -2.35
N TYR A 62 14.33 -3.85 -3.09
CA TYR A 62 14.50 -4.74 -4.24
C TYR A 62 15.43 -4.13 -5.31
N HIS A 63 15.26 -2.85 -5.64
CA HIS A 63 16.15 -2.18 -6.60
C HIS A 63 17.58 -2.05 -6.09
N LYS A 64 17.77 -1.79 -4.80
CA LYS A 64 19.09 -1.72 -4.16
C LYS A 64 19.84 -3.05 -4.26
N HIS A 65 19.16 -4.17 -4.02
CA HIS A 65 19.78 -5.50 -4.06
C HIS A 65 20.01 -6.03 -5.49
N LYS A 66 19.29 -5.54 -6.49
CA LYS A 66 19.46 -5.94 -7.91
C LYS A 66 20.61 -5.20 -8.62
N GLN A 67 21.15 -4.13 -8.03
CA GLN A 67 22.26 -3.34 -8.59
C GLN A 67 23.64 -3.74 -8.05
N ILE A 68 23.74 -4.89 -7.36
CA ILE A 68 25.00 -5.49 -6.89
C ILE A 68 25.29 -6.73 -7.72
#